data_AF-A0A7C7D926-F1
#
_entry.id   AF-A0A7C7D926-F1
#
_cell.length_a   1.000
_cell.length_b   1.000
_cell.length_c   1.000
_cell.angle_alpha   90.00
_cell.angle_beta   90.00
_cell.angle_gamma   90.00
#
_symmetry.space_group_name_H-M   'P 1'
#
loop_
_entity.id
_entity.type
_entity.pdbx_description
1 polymer ?
#
loop_
_entity_poly.entity_id
_entity_poly.type
_entity_poly.pdbx_seq_one_letter_code
_entity_poly.pdbx_strand_id
1 'polypeptide(L)'
;MLVNAEPQRQPSSAYDDMLDEEIVESARCGERSAEEYLINKYKNFVRAKARSYFLIGADREDIVQEGMIGLFKAIRDFRSDKLASFRAFAELCITRQIITAIKTATRQKHIPLNSYVSLNKPIYDEESDRTLLDVLSGTKVTDPEELVISKEEFMDIESKMGEFLSDLEWKVLSAYLDGKSYQEIAGELHRHVKSIDNALQRVKRKLERYIEKRNEAI
;
A
#
# COMPACT_ATOMS: atom_id res chain seq x y z
N MET A 1 -21.65 -44.47 25.21
CA MET A 1 -20.61 -45.15 24.40
C MET A 1 -19.53 -44.11 24.13
N LEU A 2 -18.52 -44.06 24.99
CA LEU A 2 -17.41 -43.11 24.88
C LEU A 2 -16.49 -43.60 23.77
N VAL A 3 -16.37 -42.81 22.71
CA VAL A 3 -15.47 -43.08 21.59
C VAL A 3 -14.06 -42.76 22.08
N ASN A 4 -13.27 -43.82 22.29
CA ASN A 4 -11.86 -43.69 22.62
C ASN A 4 -11.13 -43.01 21.45
N ALA A 5 -10.61 -41.81 21.70
CA ALA A 5 -9.66 -41.15 20.82
C ALA A 5 -8.33 -41.90 20.92
N GLU A 6 -7.90 -42.53 19.82
CA GLU A 6 -6.59 -43.15 19.71
C GLU A 6 -5.49 -42.08 19.80
N PRO A 7 -4.39 -42.33 20.54
CA PRO A 7 -3.26 -41.40 20.58
C PRO A 7 -2.52 -41.45 19.24
N GLN A 8 -2.50 -40.31 18.53
CA GLN A 8 -1.69 -40.11 17.33
C GLN A 8 -0.20 -40.32 17.66
N ARG A 9 0.40 -41.37 17.10
CA ARG A 9 1.84 -41.66 17.18
C ARG A 9 2.63 -40.49 16.58
N GLN A 10 3.53 -39.90 17.36
CA GLN A 10 4.50 -38.93 16.84
C GLN A 10 5.47 -39.64 15.87
N PRO A 11 5.64 -39.18 14.62
CA PRO A 11 6.57 -39.75 13.65
C PRO A 11 8.04 -39.33 13.91
N SER A 12 8.42 -39.10 15.17
CA SER A 12 9.59 -38.29 15.53
C SER A 12 10.95 -38.94 15.21
N SER A 13 11.13 -40.25 15.38
CA SER A 13 12.52 -40.77 15.47
C SER A 13 13.23 -41.02 14.14
N ALA A 14 12.55 -40.99 13.00
CA ALA A 14 13.16 -41.35 11.71
C ALA A 14 13.81 -40.15 11.00
N TYR A 15 13.31 -38.94 11.25
CA TYR A 15 13.76 -37.72 10.55
C TYR A 15 14.75 -36.89 11.38
N ASP A 16 14.94 -37.19 12.67
CA ASP A 16 15.81 -36.42 13.57
C ASP A 16 17.28 -36.41 13.12
N ASP A 17 17.74 -37.51 12.49
CA ASP A 17 19.10 -37.66 12.00
C ASP A 17 19.27 -37.33 10.50
N MET A 18 18.18 -36.94 9.82
CA MET A 18 18.21 -36.58 8.39
C MET A 18 18.47 -35.09 8.17
N LEU A 19 19.06 -34.75 7.02
CA LEU A 19 19.18 -33.35 6.61
C LEU A 19 17.82 -32.78 6.23
N ASP A 20 17.60 -31.49 6.49
CA ASP A 20 16.33 -30.83 6.16
C ASP A 20 16.01 -30.94 4.67
N GLU A 21 17.03 -30.86 3.81
CA GLU A 21 16.91 -31.00 2.36
C GLU A 21 16.36 -32.38 1.95
N GLU A 22 16.79 -33.46 2.61
CA GLU A 22 16.34 -34.83 2.34
C GLU A 22 14.87 -35.01 2.76
N ILE A 23 14.51 -34.47 3.93
CA ILE A 23 13.13 -34.53 4.45
C ILE A 23 12.19 -33.72 3.55
N VAL A 24 12.66 -32.58 3.01
CA VAL A 24 11.89 -31.77 2.07
C VAL A 24 11.63 -32.52 0.76
N GLU A 25 12.60 -33.28 0.25
CA GLU A 25 12.40 -34.13 -0.93
C GLU A 25 11.33 -35.20 -0.69
N SER A 26 11.36 -35.88 0.47
CA SER A 26 10.31 -36.81 0.88
C SER A 26 8.94 -36.14 0.97
N ALA A 27 8.85 -34.96 1.60
CA ALA A 27 7.62 -34.18 1.70
C ALA A 27 7.06 -33.82 0.31
N ARG A 28 7.93 -33.44 -0.63
CA ARG A 28 7.53 -33.11 -2.02
C ARG A 28 7.07 -34.33 -2.81
N CYS A 29 7.53 -35.53 -2.47
CA CYS A 29 7.03 -36.80 -3.01
C CYS A 29 5.64 -37.20 -2.46
N GLY A 30 5.05 -36.38 -1.57
CA GLY A 30 3.71 -36.58 -1.02
C GLY A 30 3.70 -37.26 0.35
N GLU A 31 4.86 -37.44 0.98
CA GLU A 31 4.97 -38.02 2.31
C GLU A 31 4.54 -37.02 3.39
N ARG A 32 3.29 -37.15 3.86
CA ARG A 32 2.69 -36.22 4.84
C ARG A 32 3.44 -36.19 6.17
N SER A 33 4.02 -37.31 6.62
CA SER A 33 4.78 -37.37 7.87
C SER A 33 6.05 -36.51 7.82
N ALA A 34 6.72 -36.46 6.66
CA ALA A 34 7.90 -35.61 6.45
C ALA A 34 7.51 -34.12 6.45
N GLU A 35 6.39 -33.77 5.81
CA GLU A 35 5.86 -32.40 5.82
C GLU A 35 5.48 -31.95 7.24
N GLU A 36 4.74 -32.79 7.98
CA GLU A 36 4.33 -32.51 9.36
C GLU A 36 5.53 -32.38 10.30
N TYR A 37 6.56 -33.21 10.10
CA TYR A 37 7.82 -33.10 10.83
C TYR A 37 8.49 -31.74 10.60
N LEU A 38 8.65 -31.31 9.35
CA LEU A 38 9.24 -30.00 9.02
C LEU A 38 8.43 -28.84 9.57
N ILE A 39 7.10 -28.90 9.47
CA ILE A 39 6.18 -27.88 10.02
C ILE A 39 6.41 -27.73 11.53
N ASN A 40 6.49 -28.86 12.26
CA ASN A 40 6.71 -28.84 13.70
C ASN A 40 8.12 -28.35 14.07
N LYS A 41 9.15 -28.81 13.35
CA LYS A 41 10.56 -28.40 13.54
C LYS A 41 10.74 -26.89 13.37
N TYR A 42 10.10 -26.30 12.34
CA TYR A 42 10.25 -24.89 12.00
C TYR A 42 9.20 -23.97 12.66
N LYS A 43 8.20 -24.50 13.38
CA LYS A 43 7.14 -23.70 14.03
C LYS A 43 7.67 -22.57 14.92
N ASN A 44 8.65 -22.86 15.76
CA ASN A 44 9.25 -21.86 16.64
C ASN A 44 10.11 -20.84 15.87
N PHE A 45 10.70 -21.26 14.75
CA PHE A 45 11.41 -20.36 13.86
C PHE A 45 10.47 -19.36 13.18
N VAL A 46 9.31 -19.82 12.70
CA VAL A 46 8.25 -18.96 12.16
C VAL A 46 7.79 -17.95 13.22
N ARG A 47 7.48 -18.41 14.44
CA ARG A 47 7.13 -17.51 15.55
C ARG A 47 8.20 -16.48 15.82
N ALA A 48 9.47 -16.88 15.83
CA ALA A 48 10.58 -15.97 16.06
C ALA A 48 10.65 -14.86 15.00
N LYS A 49 10.41 -15.18 13.72
CA LYS A 49 10.37 -14.20 12.62
C LYS A 49 9.13 -13.33 12.65
N ALA A 50 7.97 -13.88 13.01
CA ALA A 50 6.72 -13.14 13.12
C ALA A 50 6.76 -12.06 14.22
N ARG A 51 7.54 -12.24 15.29
CA ARG A 51 7.63 -11.29 16.43
C ARG A 51 8.01 -9.86 16.05
N SER A 52 8.75 -9.64 14.97
CA SER A 52 9.16 -8.29 14.53
C SER A 52 8.08 -7.57 13.72
N TYR A 53 6.95 -8.22 13.45
CA TYR A 53 5.86 -7.69 12.64
C TYR A 53 4.62 -7.47 13.48
N PHE A 54 3.84 -6.45 13.09
CA PHE A 54 2.61 -6.07 13.74
C PHE A 54 1.59 -5.61 12.71
N LEU A 55 0.33 -6.00 12.88
CA LEU A 55 -0.79 -5.60 12.04
C LEU A 55 -1.90 -5.07 12.95
N ILE A 56 -2.29 -3.81 12.75
CA ILE A 56 -3.32 -3.16 13.55
C ILE A 56 -4.65 -3.87 13.29
N GLY A 57 -5.32 -4.31 14.36
CA GLY A 57 -6.60 -5.01 14.29
C GLY A 57 -6.51 -6.52 14.02
N ALA A 58 -5.31 -7.10 14.03
CA ALA A 58 -5.09 -8.54 13.93
C ALA A 58 -4.29 -9.07 15.14
N ASP A 59 -4.49 -10.34 15.46
CA ASP A 59 -3.78 -11.00 16.54
C ASP A 59 -2.38 -11.41 16.10
N ARG A 60 -1.47 -11.59 17.07
CA ARG A 60 -0.13 -12.10 16.79
C ARG A 60 -0.16 -13.48 16.13
N GLU A 61 -1.15 -14.30 16.47
CA GLU A 61 -1.32 -15.61 15.86
C GLU A 61 -1.69 -15.51 14.36
N ASP A 62 -2.38 -14.45 13.92
CA ASP A 62 -2.67 -14.25 12.49
C ASP A 62 -1.38 -14.06 11.68
N ILE A 63 -0.43 -13.30 12.24
CA ILE A 63 0.89 -13.07 11.63
C ILE A 63 1.69 -14.39 11.61
N VAL A 64 1.61 -15.18 12.68
CA VAL A 64 2.25 -16.50 12.73
C VAL A 64 1.66 -17.42 11.66
N GLN A 65 0.34 -17.44 11.49
CA GLN A 65 -0.33 -18.26 10.47
C GLN A 65 0.09 -17.88 9.05
N GLU A 66 0.21 -16.59 8.74
CA GLU A 66 0.78 -16.14 7.47
C GLU A 66 2.23 -16.59 7.30
N GLY A 67 3.02 -16.56 8.37
CA GLY A 67 4.36 -17.14 8.38
C GLY A 67 4.37 -18.65 8.11
N MET A 68 3.43 -19.41 8.68
CA MET A 68 3.28 -20.85 8.47
C MET A 68 2.91 -21.16 7.00
N ILE A 69 2.05 -20.34 6.37
CA ILE A 69 1.76 -20.44 4.94
C ILE A 69 3.05 -20.23 4.11
N GLY A 70 3.89 -19.29 4.52
CA GLY A 70 5.20 -19.06 3.89
C GLY A 70 6.14 -20.25 4.01
N LEU A 71 6.18 -20.91 5.17
CA LEU A 71 6.94 -22.14 5.40
C LEU A 71 6.42 -23.28 4.52
N PHE A 72 5.11 -23.48 4.44
CA PHE A 72 4.50 -24.51 3.60
C PHE A 72 4.86 -24.33 2.12
N LYS A 73 4.81 -23.09 1.62
CA LYS A 73 5.28 -22.75 0.26
C LYS A 73 6.77 -23.06 0.09
N ALA A 74 7.59 -22.80 1.12
CA ALA A 74 9.01 -23.12 1.07
C ALA A 74 9.26 -24.62 0.92
N ILE A 75 8.56 -25.47 1.69
CA ILE A 75 8.67 -26.93 1.60
C ILE A 75 8.31 -27.41 0.18
N ARG A 76 7.21 -26.89 -0.38
CA ARG A 76 6.74 -27.27 -1.71
C ARG A 76 7.69 -26.85 -2.84
N ASP A 77 8.21 -25.62 -2.75
CA ASP A 77 8.90 -24.94 -3.87
C ASP A 77 10.44 -25.02 -3.76
N PHE A 78 10.99 -25.56 -2.67
CA PHE A 78 12.43 -25.72 -2.50
C PHE A 78 13.03 -26.62 -3.57
N ARG A 79 14.23 -26.26 -4.01
CA ARG A 79 15.02 -27.05 -4.95
C ARG A 79 16.44 -27.20 -4.43
N SER A 80 16.88 -28.44 -4.29
CA SER A 80 18.21 -28.84 -3.80
C SER A 80 19.33 -28.55 -4.80
N ASP A 81 19.00 -28.25 -6.06
CA ASP A 81 19.95 -27.85 -7.11
C ASP A 81 20.52 -26.43 -6.91
N LYS A 82 19.99 -25.65 -5.95
CA LYS A 82 20.43 -24.28 -5.65
C LYS A 82 21.38 -24.26 -4.46
N LEU A 83 22.32 -23.30 -4.46
CA LEU A 83 23.35 -23.14 -3.43
C LEU A 83 22.84 -22.75 -2.02
N ALA A 84 21.54 -22.48 -1.84
CA ALA A 84 20.99 -22.02 -0.58
C ALA A 84 20.42 -23.20 0.23
N SER A 85 20.76 -23.28 1.52
CA SER A 85 20.15 -24.25 2.42
C SER A 85 18.64 -24.05 2.54
N PHE A 86 17.92 -25.12 2.85
CA PHE A 86 16.48 -25.07 3.05
C PHE A 86 16.10 -24.02 4.09
N ARG A 87 16.85 -23.96 5.20
CA ARG A 87 16.64 -22.97 6.26
C ARG A 87 16.66 -21.53 5.75
N ALA A 88 17.65 -21.18 4.91
CA ALA A 88 17.75 -19.83 4.35
C ALA A 88 16.60 -19.52 3.38
N PHE A 89 16.20 -20.51 2.58
CA PHE A 89 15.07 -20.37 1.66
C PHE A 89 13.74 -20.24 2.41
N ALA A 90 13.52 -21.05 3.45
CA ALA A 90 12.35 -20.98 4.32
C ALA A 90 12.24 -19.60 4.98
N GLU A 91 13.34 -19.07 5.52
CA GLU A 91 13.37 -17.72 6.08
C GLU A 91 12.88 -16.66 5.09
N LEU A 92 13.35 -16.72 3.85
CA LEU A 92 12.96 -15.80 2.79
C LEU A 92 11.47 -15.87 2.48
N CYS A 93 10.93 -17.08 2.33
CA CYS A 93 9.52 -17.33 2.03
C CYS A 93 8.60 -16.90 3.18
N ILE A 94 8.94 -17.28 4.41
CA ILE A 94 8.20 -16.88 5.63
C ILE A 94 8.11 -15.36 5.72
N THR A 95 9.26 -14.69 5.61
CA THR A 95 9.33 -13.22 5.74
C THR A 95 8.54 -12.52 4.64
N ARG A 96 8.66 -12.98 3.39
CA ARG A 96 7.91 -12.42 2.26
C ARG A 96 6.40 -12.61 2.40
N GLN A 97 5.96 -13.78 2.88
CA GLN A 97 4.54 -14.06 3.07
C GLN A 97 3.94 -13.13 4.13
N ILE A 98 4.60 -12.98 5.27
CA ILE A 98 4.18 -12.05 6.34
C ILE A 98 4.08 -10.61 5.80
N ILE A 99 5.13 -10.12 5.12
CA ILE A 99 5.12 -8.76 4.55
C ILE A 99 4.00 -8.58 3.53
N THR A 100 3.75 -9.60 2.70
CA THR A 100 2.70 -9.56 1.67
C THR A 100 1.32 -9.52 2.29
N ALA A 101 1.08 -10.31 3.34
CA ALA A 101 -0.18 -10.29 4.08
C ALA A 101 -0.44 -8.91 4.71
N ILE A 102 0.56 -8.35 5.39
CA ILE A 102 0.47 -7.02 5.99
C ILE A 102 0.19 -5.95 4.92
N LYS A 103 0.95 -5.96 3.81
CA LYS A 103 0.74 -5.01 2.70
C LYS A 103 -0.64 -5.14 2.06
N THR A 104 -1.17 -6.36 1.97
CA THR A 104 -2.52 -6.62 1.44
C THR A 104 -3.58 -6.09 2.39
N ALA A 105 -3.47 -6.38 3.69
CA ALA A 105 -4.42 -5.94 4.71
C ALA A 105 -4.41 -4.41 4.92
N THR A 106 -3.23 -3.78 4.78
CA THR A 106 -3.06 -2.33 4.91
C THR A 106 -3.23 -1.57 3.59
N ARG A 107 -3.64 -2.26 2.51
CA ARG A 107 -3.77 -1.67 1.18
C ARG A 107 -4.92 -0.66 1.16
N GLN A 108 -4.58 0.61 1.11
CA GLN A 108 -5.47 1.77 1.23
C GLN A 108 -6.50 1.99 0.09
N LYS A 109 -6.93 0.96 -0.65
CA LYS A 109 -8.00 1.13 -1.66
C LYS A 109 -9.42 1.12 -1.06
N HIS A 110 -9.58 0.75 0.22
CA HIS A 110 -10.89 0.66 0.90
C HIS A 110 -10.98 1.36 2.27
N ILE A 111 -9.93 2.09 2.70
CA ILE A 111 -9.96 2.82 3.98
C ILE A 111 -11.10 3.86 4.05
N PRO A 112 -11.46 4.59 2.97
CA PRO A 112 -12.61 5.49 3.02
C PRO A 112 -13.96 4.78 3.22
N LEU A 113 -14.06 3.46 2.99
CA LEU A 113 -15.34 2.73 3.00
C LEU A 113 -15.70 2.14 4.37
N ASN A 114 -14.71 1.79 5.21
CA ASN A 114 -14.91 1.05 6.46
C ASN A 114 -14.84 1.91 7.73
N SER A 115 -14.46 3.18 7.62
CA SER A 115 -14.48 4.16 8.71
C SER A 115 -15.66 5.11 8.61
N TYR A 116 -16.83 4.61 8.18
CA TYR A 116 -18.01 5.45 8.04
C TYR A 116 -18.52 5.84 9.44
N VAL A 117 -18.54 7.15 9.68
CA VAL A 117 -19.25 7.71 10.83
C VAL A 117 -20.62 8.13 10.32
N SER A 118 -21.69 7.59 10.90
CA SER A 118 -23.05 7.95 10.49
C SER A 118 -23.30 9.43 10.78
N LEU A 119 -23.58 10.21 9.74
CA LEU A 119 -23.92 11.63 9.86
C LEU A 119 -25.19 11.85 10.68
N ASN A 120 -26.08 10.85 10.75
CA ASN A 120 -27.33 10.90 11.51
C ASN A 120 -27.17 10.45 12.97
N LYS A 121 -25.94 10.17 13.44
CA LYS A 121 -25.72 9.76 14.83
C LYS A 121 -25.85 11.00 15.76
N PRO A 122 -26.62 10.92 16.87
CA PRO A 122 -26.65 11.97 17.88
C PRO A 122 -25.26 12.22 18.48
N ILE A 123 -24.90 13.49 18.70
CA ILE A 123 -23.55 13.87 19.16
C ILE A 123 -23.37 13.71 20.68
N TYR A 124 -24.45 13.86 21.44
CA TYR A 124 -24.39 13.93 22.90
C TYR A 124 -25.06 12.73 23.58
N ASP A 125 -26.37 12.52 23.38
CA ASP A 125 -27.17 11.44 23.98
C ASP A 125 -28.17 10.88 22.94
N GLU A 126 -28.68 9.66 23.13
CA GLU A 126 -29.61 9.00 22.19
C GLU A 126 -30.94 9.74 21.99
N GLU A 127 -31.31 10.64 22.92
CA GLU A 127 -32.48 11.53 22.83
C GLU A 127 -32.19 12.90 22.20
N SER A 128 -30.94 13.19 21.78
CA SER A 128 -30.59 14.46 21.16
C SER A 128 -30.97 14.51 19.68
N ASP A 129 -31.82 15.47 19.30
CA ASP A 129 -32.18 15.76 17.90
C ASP A 129 -31.01 16.26 17.04
N ARG A 130 -29.90 16.67 17.65
CA ARG A 130 -28.70 17.14 16.93
C ARG A 130 -27.80 15.99 16.52
N THR A 131 -27.58 15.87 15.22
CA THR A 131 -26.78 14.84 14.57
C THR A 131 -25.42 15.40 14.11
N LEU A 132 -24.46 14.51 13.80
CA LEU A 132 -23.17 14.91 13.24
C LEU A 132 -23.30 15.76 11.96
N LEU A 133 -24.35 15.56 11.16
CA LEU A 133 -24.65 16.36 9.98
C LEU A 133 -24.86 17.84 10.33
N ASP A 134 -25.47 18.13 11.48
CA ASP A 134 -25.81 19.49 11.91
C ASP A 134 -24.59 20.29 12.38
N VAL A 135 -23.49 19.61 12.70
CA VAL A 135 -22.25 20.20 13.23
C VAL A 135 -21.11 20.19 12.22
N LEU A 136 -21.14 19.28 11.24
CA LEU A 136 -20.15 19.23 10.18
C LEU A 136 -20.38 20.37 9.19
N SER A 137 -19.77 21.53 9.46
CA SER A 137 -19.62 22.60 8.47
C SER A 137 -18.90 22.03 7.24
N GLY A 138 -19.56 22.06 6.08
CA GLY A 138 -19.00 21.56 4.83
C GLY A 138 -17.64 22.20 4.55
N THR A 139 -16.63 21.39 4.23
CA THR A 139 -15.23 21.83 4.01
C THR A 139 -15.03 22.64 2.73
N LYS A 140 -16.07 23.18 2.08
CA LYS A 140 -15.93 24.07 0.93
C LYS A 140 -16.99 25.17 0.92
N VAL A 141 -16.52 26.35 1.29
CA VAL A 141 -16.93 27.70 0.86
C VAL A 141 -18.43 27.97 0.86
N THR A 142 -18.91 28.55 1.96
CA THR A 142 -20.25 29.15 2.03
C THR A 142 -20.21 30.67 2.20
N ASP A 143 -19.03 31.29 2.19
CA ASP A 143 -18.94 32.75 2.23
C ASP A 143 -18.91 33.30 0.79
N PRO A 144 -19.95 34.04 0.34
CA PRO A 144 -19.95 34.69 -0.96
C PRO A 144 -18.75 35.63 -1.15
N GLU A 145 -18.22 36.22 -0.08
CA GLU A 145 -17.04 37.08 -0.12
C GLU A 145 -15.79 36.27 -0.52
N GLU A 146 -15.55 35.13 0.12
CA GLU A 146 -14.43 34.24 -0.20
C GLU A 146 -14.53 33.65 -1.64
N LEU A 147 -15.74 33.38 -2.13
CA LEU A 147 -15.96 32.98 -3.53
C LEU A 147 -15.61 34.10 -4.52
N VAL A 148 -15.95 35.34 -4.20
CA VAL A 148 -15.63 36.49 -5.04
C VAL A 148 -14.12 36.76 -5.03
N ILE A 149 -13.50 36.77 -3.85
CA ILE A 149 -12.05 36.97 -3.68
C ILE A 149 -11.27 35.88 -4.42
N SER A 150 -11.61 34.60 -4.23
CA SER A 150 -10.90 33.51 -4.92
C SER A 150 -11.07 33.55 -6.44
N LYS A 151 -12.22 34.02 -6.94
CA LYS A 151 -12.44 34.24 -8.37
C LYS A 151 -11.60 35.39 -8.91
N GLU A 152 -11.49 36.50 -8.17
CA GLU A 152 -10.65 37.65 -8.53
C GLU A 152 -9.16 37.26 -8.53
N GLU A 153 -8.70 36.54 -7.51
CA GLU A 153 -7.34 36.02 -7.44
C GLU A 153 -7.03 35.09 -8.62
N PHE A 154 -7.97 34.22 -8.99
CA PHE A 154 -7.82 33.34 -10.14
C PHE A 154 -7.67 34.14 -11.44
N MET A 155 -8.52 35.15 -11.64
CA MET A 155 -8.47 36.02 -12.83
C MET A 155 -7.17 36.83 -12.89
N ASP A 156 -6.65 37.34 -11.77
CA ASP A 156 -5.37 38.05 -11.73
C ASP A 156 -4.20 37.11 -12.09
N ILE A 157 -4.19 35.90 -11.53
CA ILE A 157 -3.19 34.89 -11.85
C ILE A 157 -3.24 34.53 -13.33
N GLU A 158 -4.43 34.28 -13.89
CA GLU A 158 -4.62 33.94 -15.30
C GLU A 158 -4.12 35.07 -16.23
N SER A 159 -4.48 36.31 -15.92
CA SER A 159 -4.02 37.50 -16.64
C SER A 159 -2.50 37.61 -16.62
N LYS A 160 -1.88 37.47 -15.44
CA LYS A 160 -0.43 37.57 -15.28
C LYS A 160 0.30 36.44 -16.00
N MET A 161 -0.22 35.22 -15.94
CA MET A 161 0.32 34.10 -16.71
C MET A 161 0.30 34.40 -18.22
N GLY A 162 -0.76 35.03 -18.74
CA GLY A 162 -0.83 35.49 -20.13
C GLY A 162 0.23 36.54 -20.50
N GLU A 163 0.67 37.38 -19.55
CA GLU A 163 1.70 38.40 -19.78
C GLU A 163 3.12 37.82 -19.86
N PHE A 164 3.47 36.84 -19.02
CA PHE A 164 4.86 36.35 -18.92
C PHE A 164 5.11 34.96 -19.52
N LEU A 165 4.07 34.16 -19.79
CA LEU A 165 4.23 32.90 -20.52
C LEU A 165 4.25 33.16 -22.02
N SER A 166 5.10 32.44 -22.73
CA SER A 166 5.05 32.41 -24.20
C SER A 166 3.85 31.58 -24.68
N ASP A 167 3.41 31.79 -25.92
CA ASP A 167 2.32 31.02 -26.54
C ASP A 167 2.52 29.49 -26.42
N LEU A 168 3.75 29.02 -26.54
CA LEU A 168 4.07 27.61 -26.39
C LEU A 168 3.94 27.15 -24.93
N GLU A 169 4.43 27.94 -23.98
CA GLU A 169 4.33 27.64 -22.55
C GLU A 169 2.88 27.64 -22.07
N TRP A 170 2.09 28.60 -22.55
CA TRP A 170 0.65 28.67 -22.29
C TRP A 170 -0.06 27.40 -22.79
N LYS A 171 0.11 27.07 -24.09
CA LYS A 171 -0.51 25.87 -24.68
C LYS A 171 -0.09 24.57 -23.97
N VAL A 172 1.17 24.46 -23.58
CA VAL A 172 1.69 23.31 -22.83
C VAL A 172 1.10 23.25 -21.42
N LEU A 173 1.02 24.39 -20.72
CA LEU A 173 0.45 24.46 -19.38
C LEU A 173 -1.05 24.10 -19.40
N SER A 174 -1.84 24.68 -20.31
CA SER A 174 -3.26 24.37 -20.44
C SER A 174 -3.50 22.89 -20.69
N ALA A 175 -2.79 22.30 -21.66
CA ALA A 175 -2.93 20.88 -21.97
C ALA A 175 -2.49 19.95 -20.81
N TYR A 176 -1.49 20.37 -20.02
CA TYR A 176 -1.07 19.65 -18.82
C TYR A 176 -2.10 19.73 -17.69
N LEU A 177 -2.73 20.91 -17.48
CA LEU A 177 -3.81 21.10 -16.51
C LEU A 177 -5.07 20.33 -16.87
N ASP A 178 -5.32 20.12 -18.17
CA ASP A 178 -6.37 19.23 -18.69
C ASP A 178 -6.05 17.73 -18.47
N GLY A 179 -4.89 17.40 -17.88
CA GLY A 179 -4.50 16.05 -17.49
C GLY A 179 -3.79 15.25 -18.58
N LYS A 180 -3.36 15.87 -19.68
CA LYS A 180 -2.66 15.18 -20.77
C LYS A 180 -1.21 14.84 -20.39
N SER A 181 -0.75 13.68 -20.85
CA SER A 181 0.64 13.25 -20.72
C SER A 181 1.58 14.03 -21.64
N TYR A 182 2.88 14.00 -21.34
CA TYR A 182 3.88 14.74 -22.14
C TYR A 182 3.94 14.25 -23.60
N GLN A 183 3.67 12.97 -23.83
CA GLN A 183 3.60 12.36 -25.15
C GLN A 183 2.37 12.84 -25.94
N GLU A 184 1.22 12.96 -25.28
CA GLU A 184 -0.02 13.46 -25.90
C GLU A 184 0.14 14.93 -26.29
N ILE A 185 0.66 15.76 -25.39
CA ILE A 185 0.93 17.18 -25.65
C ILE A 185 1.95 17.35 -26.80
N ALA A 186 2.99 16.51 -26.82
CA ALA A 186 3.98 16.50 -27.90
C ALA A 186 3.35 16.18 -29.27
N GLY A 187 2.44 15.21 -29.30
CA GLY A 187 1.67 14.84 -30.49
C GLY A 187 0.79 15.98 -30.99
N GLU A 188 0.02 16.61 -30.10
CA GLU A 188 -0.90 17.71 -30.43
C GLU A 188 -0.19 18.98 -30.90
N LEU A 189 0.93 19.33 -30.26
CA LEU A 189 1.66 20.55 -30.60
C LEU A 189 2.70 20.34 -31.71
N HIS A 190 2.81 19.12 -32.25
CA HIS A 190 3.83 18.71 -33.22
C HIS A 190 5.24 19.10 -32.77
N ARG A 191 5.55 18.84 -31.50
CA ARG A 191 6.86 19.13 -30.88
C ARG A 191 7.44 17.87 -30.26
N HIS A 192 8.76 17.85 -30.10
CA HIS A 192 9.43 16.77 -29.39
C HIS A 192 9.07 16.79 -27.90
N VAL A 193 8.96 15.62 -27.26
CA VAL A 193 8.62 15.47 -25.83
C VAL A 193 9.53 16.31 -24.92
N LYS A 194 10.84 16.36 -25.23
CA LYS A 194 11.82 17.22 -24.52
C LYS A 194 11.46 18.71 -24.59
N SER A 195 10.82 19.16 -25.67
CA SER A 195 10.37 20.55 -25.79
C SER A 195 9.20 20.85 -24.85
N ILE A 196 8.33 19.87 -24.59
CA ILE A 196 7.20 19.97 -23.66
C ILE A 196 7.73 20.04 -22.23
N ASP A 197 8.61 19.13 -21.85
CA ASP A 197 9.28 19.13 -20.53
C ASP A 197 10.03 20.45 -20.27
N ASN A 198 10.84 20.91 -21.23
CA ASN A 198 11.52 22.19 -21.13
C ASN A 198 10.55 23.39 -20.99
N ALA A 199 9.38 23.34 -21.64
CA ALA A 199 8.36 24.37 -21.50
C ALA A 199 7.74 24.34 -20.10
N LEU A 200 7.35 23.18 -19.56
CA LEU A 200 6.84 23.04 -18.19
C LEU A 200 7.86 23.49 -17.14
N GLN A 201 9.14 23.18 -17.32
CA GLN A 201 10.21 23.66 -16.43
C GLN A 201 10.37 25.19 -16.47
N ARG A 202 10.16 25.83 -17.62
CA ARG A 202 10.16 27.30 -17.71
C ARG A 202 8.92 27.91 -17.09
N VAL A 203 7.73 27.31 -17.32
CA VAL A 203 6.47 27.70 -16.68
C VAL A 203 6.63 27.67 -15.15
N LYS A 204 7.09 26.55 -14.59
CA LYS A 204 7.31 26.40 -13.14
C LYS A 204 8.20 27.50 -12.57
N ARG A 205 9.37 27.74 -13.18
CA ARG A 205 10.30 28.80 -12.74
C ARG A 205 9.71 30.20 -12.83
N LYS A 206 8.90 30.49 -13.86
CA LYS A 206 8.25 31.79 -14.02
C LYS A 206 7.15 31.99 -12.96
N LEU A 207 6.38 30.94 -12.68
CA LEU A 207 5.36 30.95 -11.63
C LEU A 207 5.95 31.10 -10.24
N GLU A 208 7.01 30.34 -9.90
CA GLU A 208 7.71 30.45 -8.62
C GLU A 208 8.19 31.89 -8.37
N ARG A 209 8.85 32.50 -9.37
CA ARG A 209 9.30 33.90 -9.27
C ARG A 209 8.17 34.91 -9.14
N TYR A 210 7.04 34.68 -9.81
CA TYR A 210 5.88 35.56 -9.70
C TYR A 210 5.25 35.47 -8.31
N ILE A 211 5.10 34.26 -7.77
CA ILE A 211 4.56 34.03 -6.42
C ILE A 211 5.49 34.63 -5.36
N GLU A 212 6.81 34.44 -5.48
CA GLU A 212 7.79 35.06 -4.58
C GLU A 212 7.66 36.59 -4.57
N LYS A 213 7.66 37.23 -5.75
CA LYS A 213 7.50 38.68 -5.85
C LYS A 213 6.16 39.19 -5.32
N ARG A 214 5.09 38.43 -5.51
CA ARG A 214 3.75 38.78 -5.00
C ARG A 214 3.72 38.68 -3.47
N ASN A 215 4.36 37.68 -2.88
CA ASN A 215 4.44 37.50 -1.44
C ASN A 215 5.37 38.53 -0.76
N GLU A 216 6.37 39.05 -1.47
CA GLU A 216 7.22 40.17 -0.99
C GLU A 216 6.53 41.55 -1.07
N ALA A 217 5.45 41.66 -1.85
CA ALA A 217 4.69 42.90 -2.05
C ALA A 217 3.50 43.06 -1.09
N ILE A 218 3.27 42.08 -0.20
CA ILE A 218 2.27 42.05 0.87
C ILE A 218 2.98 42.22 2.21
#